data_AF-A0A662HQB0-F1
#
_entry.id   AF-A0A662HQB0-F1
#
_cell.length_a   1.000
_cell.length_b   1.000
_cell.length_c   1.000
_cell.angle_alpha   90.00
_cell.angle_beta   90.00
_cell.angle_gamma   90.00
#
_symmetry.space_group_name_H-M   'P 1'
#
loop_
_entity.id
_entity.type
_entity.pdbx_description
1 polymer ?
#
loop_
_entity_poly.entity_id
_entity_poly.type
_entity_poly.pdbx_seq_one_letter_code
_entity_poly.pdbx_strand_id
1 'polypeptide(L)' 'MKFYIDASVFLHLLLDEDKAEDAEKILLMVEEGEASGYISPLVVEEVVFKLLVARASELGATSFYEFKR' A
#
# COMPACT_ATOMS: atom_id res chain seq x y z
N MET A 1 -4.72 15.29 14.44
CA MET A 1 -5.59 15.32 13.24
C MET A 1 -6.16 13.91 12.99
N LYS A 2 -7.24 13.72 12.22
CA LYS A 2 -7.80 12.38 11.92
C LYS A 2 -7.77 12.12 10.42
N PHE A 3 -7.18 11.02 10.01
CA PHE A 3 -7.03 10.62 8.60
C PHE A 3 -7.69 9.27 8.36
N TYR A 4 -8.45 9.15 7.26
CA TYR A 4 -8.67 7.85 6.66
C TYR A 4 -7.56 7.61 5.65
N ILE A 5 -6.80 6.54 5.81
CA ILE A 5 -5.63 6.21 5.00
C ILE A 5 -6.07 5.22 3.91
N ASP A 6 -5.85 5.60 2.66
CA ASP A 6 -6.16 4.79 1.49
C ASP A 6 -5.01 3.83 1.13
N ALA A 7 -5.29 2.79 0.34
CA ALA A 7 -4.28 1.83 -0.13
C ALA A 7 -3.14 2.50 -0.91
N SER A 8 -3.44 3.56 -1.67
CA SER A 8 -2.43 4.33 -2.42
C SER A 8 -1.29 4.87 -1.56
N VAL A 9 -1.55 5.28 -0.31
CA VAL A 9 -0.51 5.77 0.60
C VAL A 9 0.51 4.66 0.86
N PHE A 10 0.06 3.46 1.21
CA PHE A 10 0.96 2.33 1.44
C PHE A 10 1.68 1.92 0.15
N LEU A 11 0.99 1.90 -0.98
CA LEU A 11 1.56 1.44 -2.25
C LEU A 11 2.63 2.40 -2.76
N HIS A 12 2.41 3.71 -2.70
CA HIS A 12 3.42 4.68 -3.10
C HIS A 12 4.69 4.54 -2.27
N LEU A 13 4.58 4.27 -0.96
CA LEU A 13 5.73 4.03 -0.10
C LEU A 13 6.40 2.67 -0.37
N LEU A 14 5.63 1.59 -0.45
CA LEU A 14 6.17 0.23 -0.54
C LEU A 14 6.72 -0.13 -1.91
N LEU A 15 6.26 0.54 -2.97
CA LEU A 15 6.71 0.33 -4.36
C LEU A 15 7.69 1.41 -4.84
N ASP A 16 8.13 2.32 -3.95
CA ASP A 16 9.07 3.41 -4.26
C ASP A 16 8.61 4.27 -5.46
N GLU A 17 7.33 4.67 -5.45
CA GLU A 17 6.73 5.48 -6.50
C GLU A 17 6.91 6.98 -6.24
N ASP A 18 6.46 7.82 -7.18
CA ASP A 18 6.61 9.28 -7.23
C ASP A 18 6.12 10.05 -6.00
N LYS A 19 5.36 9.41 -5.10
CA LYS A 19 4.83 10.01 -3.86
C LYS A 19 5.28 9.28 -2.59
N ALA A 20 6.33 8.47 -2.65
CA ALA A 20 6.82 7.71 -1.50
C ALA A 20 7.12 8.62 -0.29
N GLU A 21 7.79 9.76 -0.50
CA GLU A 21 8.12 10.70 0.59
C GLU A 21 6.88 11.30 1.26
N ASP A 22 5.83 11.60 0.48
CA ASP A 22 4.60 12.17 1.04
C ASP A 22 3.78 11.11 1.77
N ALA A 23 3.77 9.89 1.26
CA ALA A 23 3.20 8.74 1.95
C ALA A 23 3.91 8.45 3.28
N GLU A 24 5.24 8.49 3.30
CA GLU A 24 6.04 8.31 4.50
C GLU A 24 5.70 9.36 5.56
N LYS A 25 5.63 10.64 5.19
CA LYS A 25 5.24 11.72 6.11
C LYS A 25 3.87 11.46 6.74
N ILE A 26 2.88 11.03 5.96
CA ILE A 26 1.53 10.74 6.47
C ILE A 26 1.58 9.61 7.51
N LEU A 27 2.35 8.55 7.25
CA LEU A 27 2.45 7.40 8.14
C LEU A 27 3.27 7.72 9.39
N LEU A 28 4.36 8.47 9.27
CA LEU A 28 5.16 8.96 10.40
C LEU A 28 4.34 9.82 11.35
N MET A 29 3.51 10.74 10.84
CA MET A 29 2.61 11.52 11.69
C MET A 29 1.68 10.65 12.54
N VAL A 30 1.28 9.47 12.04
CA VAL A 30 0.46 8.52 12.79
C VAL A 30 1.30 7.73 13.79
N GLU A 31 2.49 7.29 13.39
CA GLU A 31 3.44 6.56 14.25
C GLU A 31 3.90 7.39 15.45
N GLU A 32 4.21 8.67 15.23
CA GLU A 32 4.66 9.61 16.26
C GLU A 32 3.52 10.17 17.12
N GLY A 33 2.27 9.83 16.80
CA GLY A 33 1.09 10.25 17.56
C GLY A 33 0.61 11.68 17.27
N GLU A 34 1.14 12.34 16.23
CA GLU A 34 0.69 13.66 15.76
C GLU A 34 -0.70 13.61 15.08
N ALA A 35 -1.06 12.44 14.55
CA ALA A 35 -2.33 12.14 13.92
C ALA A 35 -2.89 10.77 14.32
N SER A 36 -4.20 10.60 14.20
CA SER A 36 -4.86 9.29 14.28
C SER A 36 -5.22 8.83 12.87
N GLY A 37 -4.63 7.73 12.42
CA GLY A 37 -4.93 7.06 11.16
C GLY A 37 -5.97 5.96 11.34
N TYR A 38 -6.88 5.83 10.37
CA TYR A 38 -7.87 4.76 10.30
C TYR A 38 -7.79 4.11 8.91
N ILE A 39 -7.88 2.80 8.86
CA ILE A 39 -8.01 2.02 7.62
C ILE A 39 -9.23 1.12 7.73
N SER A 40 -9.81 0.77 6.59
CA SER A 40 -10.77 -0.34 6.52
C SER A 40 -10.05 -1.65 6.21
N PRO A 41 -10.65 -2.81 6.52
CA PRO A 41 -10.10 -4.10 6.09
C PRO A 41 -9.87 -4.19 4.57
N LEU A 42 -10.71 -3.54 3.77
CA LEU A 42 -10.59 -3.51 2.30
C LEU A 42 -9.28 -2.86 1.84
N VAL A 43 -8.79 -1.85 2.57
CA VAL A 43 -7.49 -1.21 2.27
C VAL A 43 -6.36 -2.22 2.44
N VAL A 44 -6.41 -3.06 3.48
CA VAL A 44 -5.39 -4.10 3.71
C VAL A 44 -5.44 -5.14 2.59
N GLU A 45 -6.64 -5.61 2.21
CA GLU A 45 -6.82 -6.56 1.11
C GLU A 45 -6.26 -6.03 -0.20
N GLU A 46 -6.53 -4.76 -0.51
CA GLU A 46 -6.05 -4.12 -1.74
C GLU A 46 -4.52 -3.99 -1.77
N VAL A 47 -3.91 -3.52 -0.67
CA VAL A 47 -2.46 -3.39 -0.57
C VAL A 47 -1.78 -4.74 -0.76
N VAL A 48 -2.22 -5.77 -0.02
CA VAL A 48 -1.65 -7.12 -0.13
C VAL A 48 -1.83 -7.69 -1.53
N PHE A 49 -3.02 -7.55 -2.12
CA PHE A 49 -3.29 -8.04 -3.46
C PHE A 49 -2.36 -7.40 -4.50
N LYS A 50 -2.22 -6.07 -4.48
CA LYS A 50 -1.39 -5.35 -5.44
C LYS A 50 0.10 -5.66 -5.28
N LEU A 51 0.60 -5.78 -4.05
CA LEU A 51 1.97 -6.20 -3.79
C LEU A 51 2.26 -7.61 -4.33
N LEU A 52 1.33 -8.54 -4.11
CA LEU A 52 1.44 -9.90 -4.64
C LEU A 52 1.45 -9.93 -6.17
N VAL A 53 0.58 -9.14 -6.81
CA VAL A 53 0.54 -9.00 -8.28
C VAL A 53 1.84 -8.38 -8.80
N ALA A 54 2.34 -7.32 -8.16
CA ALA A 54 3.62 -6.71 -8.54
C ALA A 54 4.75 -7.73 -8.46
N ARG A 55 4.83 -8.49 -7.36
CA ARG A 55 5.84 -9.53 -7.20
C ARG A 55 5.68 -10.68 -8.21
N ALA A 56 4.46 -11.09 -8.52
CA ALA A 56 4.21 -12.11 -9.53
C ALA A 56 4.67 -11.65 -10.93
N SER A 57 4.46 -10.37 -11.25
CA SER A 57 4.93 -9.77 -12.50
C SER A 57 6.47 -9.79 -12.59
N GLU A 58 7.18 -9.50 -11.51
CA GLU A 58 8.65 -9.62 -11.46
C GLU A 58 9.13 -11.06 -11.68
N LEU A 59 8.34 -12.05 -11.27
CA LEU A 59 8.62 -13.47 -11.45
C LEU A 59 8.20 -14.01 -12.82
N GLY A 60 7.69 -13.14 -13.71
CA GLY A 60 7.33 -13.50 -15.08
C GLY A 60 5.90 -14.03 -15.27
N ALA A 61 5.04 -13.91 -14.25
CA ALA A 61 3.62 -14.20 -14.44
C ALA A 61 2.99 -13.13 -15.34
N THR A 62 2.31 -13.56 -16.40
CA THR A 62 1.69 -12.67 -17.40
C THR A 62 0.19 -12.50 -17.17
N SER A 63 -0.41 -13.33 -16.32
CA SER A 63 -1.81 -13.22 -15.94
C SER A 63 -2.07 -13.55 -14.48
N PHE A 64 -3.14 -12.98 -13.93
CA PHE A 64 -3.62 -13.31 -12.60
C PHE A 64 -3.95 -14.81 -12.44
N TYR A 65 -4.41 -15.46 -13.51
CA TYR A 65 -4.76 -16.88 -13.48
C TYR A 65 -3.54 -17.80 -13.39
N GLU A 66 -2.37 -17.36 -13.88
CA GLU A 66 -1.10 -18.06 -13.66
C GLU A 66 -0.63 -17.93 -12.21
N PHE A 67 -0.86 -16.77 -11.59
CA PHE A 67 -0.51 -16.52 -10.19
C PHE A 67 -1.42 -17.26 -9.18
N LYS A 68 -2.72 -17.40 -9.49
CA LYS A 68 -3.71 -18.02 -8.58
C LYS A 68 -3.54 -19.55 -8.40
N ARG A 69 -2.77 -20.20 -9.27
CA ARG A 69 -2.74 -21.67 -9.40
C ARG A 69 -1.84 -22.38 -8.41
#